data_AF-A0A5B0Q702-F1
#
_entry.id   AF-A0A5B0Q702-F1
#
_cell.length_a   1.000
_cell.length_b   1.000
_cell.length_c   1.000
_cell.angle_alpha   90.00
_cell.angle_beta   90.00
_cell.angle_gamma   90.00
#
_symmetry.space_group_name_H-M   'P 1'
#
loop_
_entity.id
_entity.type
_entity.pdbx_description
1 polymer ?
#
loop_
_entity_poly.entity_id
_entity_poly.type
_entity_poly.pdbx_seq_one_letter_code
_entity_poly.pdbx_strand_id
1 'polypeptide(L)'
;MVQLISKHWIYANTQGAFSDYAIDPQDEKPVKILGVITRWLIGKKSFLARERTQVDLERMKLSKQKGRWRSSLSSHRTTSIKSLVAGEFPSCFSAFEESRCHSDTETIPSGKLFKLKLPWRSAIFAALCKIADRKTIERLRQQAGRHFSPSQLFETKRCEATTTEEQALVPMNLPVDCYDDEFLNSLSQQARRELTNKPSCGLANIYFQLTQGIPNNTHQT
;
A
#
# COMPACT_ATOMS: atom_id res chain seq x y z
N MET A 1 4.28 -11.14 19.02
CA MET A 1 4.88 -9.86 19.45
C MET A 1 4.77 -9.65 20.97
N VAL A 2 3.57 -9.73 21.57
CA VAL A 2 3.37 -9.60 23.03
C VAL A 2 4.20 -10.60 23.84
N GLN A 3 4.25 -11.87 23.44
CA GLN A 3 5.05 -12.90 24.13
C GLN A 3 6.56 -12.60 24.15
N LEU A 4 7.10 -12.00 23.07
CA LEU A 4 8.52 -11.63 22.99
C LEU A 4 8.84 -10.47 23.95
N ILE A 5 7.94 -9.49 24.04
CA ILE A 5 8.02 -8.35 24.95
C ILE A 5 7.92 -8.84 26.40
N SER A 6 6.97 -9.72 26.71
CA SER A 6 6.82 -10.31 28.05
C SER A 6 8.06 -11.10 28.47
N LYS A 7 8.65 -11.90 27.57
CA LYS A 7 9.88 -12.66 27.88
C LYS A 7 11.07 -11.74 28.19
N HIS A 8 11.27 -10.67 27.42
CA HIS A 8 12.35 -9.71 27.66
C HIS A 8 12.12 -8.90 28.94
N TRP A 9 10.86 -8.51 29.21
CA TRP A 9 10.48 -7.83 30.44
C TRP A 9 10.78 -8.67 31.67
N ILE A 10 10.33 -9.93 31.68
CA ILE A 10 10.56 -10.87 32.79
C ILE A 10 12.07 -11.06 33.01
N TYR A 11 12.84 -11.28 31.94
CA TYR A 11 14.29 -11.43 32.04
C TYR A 11 14.94 -10.20 32.68
N ALA A 12 14.66 -8.99 32.17
CA ALA A 12 15.19 -7.75 32.73
C ALA A 12 14.81 -7.55 34.21
N ASN A 13 13.56 -7.88 34.57
CA ASN A 13 13.08 -7.82 35.95
C ASN A 13 13.83 -8.80 36.87
N THR A 14 14.03 -10.05 36.44
CA THR A 14 14.78 -11.05 37.24
C THR A 14 16.25 -10.72 37.42
N GLN A 15 16.84 -9.95 36.49
CA GLN A 15 18.21 -9.46 36.61
C GLN A 15 18.32 -8.16 37.43
N GLY A 16 17.22 -7.73 38.06
CA GLY A 16 17.21 -6.53 38.89
C GLY A 16 17.34 -5.22 38.08
N ALA A 17 17.09 -5.22 36.77
CA ALA A 17 17.24 -4.01 35.94
C ALA A 17 16.31 -2.86 36.35
N PHE A 18 15.32 -3.13 37.20
CA PHE A 18 14.37 -2.16 37.75
C PHE A 18 14.44 -2.02 39.27
N SER A 19 15.45 -2.59 39.94
CA SER A 19 15.58 -2.53 41.41
C SER A 19 15.66 -1.10 41.94
N ASP A 20 16.29 -0.20 41.17
CA ASP A 20 16.43 1.22 41.49
C ASP A 20 15.19 2.05 41.07
N TYR A 21 14.24 1.41 40.38
CA TYR A 21 13.03 2.00 39.83
C TYR A 21 11.80 1.15 40.20
N ALA A 22 11.70 0.74 41.47
CA ALA A 22 10.56 -0.02 41.96
C ALA A 22 9.25 0.74 41.62
N ILE A 23 8.38 0.11 40.85
CA ILE A 23 7.05 0.65 40.56
C ILE A 23 6.28 0.58 41.88
N ASP A 24 5.89 1.74 42.42
CA ASP A 24 4.97 1.77 43.57
C ASP A 24 3.71 0.99 43.18
N PRO A 25 3.26 0.00 43.98
CA PRO A 25 2.01 -0.72 43.71
C PRO A 25 0.78 0.20 43.53
N GLN A 26 0.79 1.40 44.10
CA GLN A 26 -0.24 2.43 43.89
C GLN A 26 -0.21 3.08 42.48
N ASP A 27 0.91 2.90 41.79
CA ASP A 27 1.19 3.40 40.44
C ASP A 27 0.93 2.34 39.34
N GLU A 28 0.64 1.08 39.69
CA GLU A 28 0.25 0.01 38.76
C GLU A 28 -1.18 0.16 38.19
N LYS A 29 -1.61 1.41 37.94
CA LYS A 29 -2.86 1.70 37.26
C LYS A 29 -2.64 1.63 35.74
N PRO A 30 -3.56 1.06 34.95
CA PRO A 30 -3.39 0.94 33.49
C PRO A 30 -3.01 2.24 32.79
N VAL A 31 -3.56 3.38 33.24
CA VAL A 31 -3.25 4.72 32.71
C VAL A 31 -1.79 5.13 32.97
N LYS A 32 -1.26 4.84 34.16
CA LYS A 32 0.12 5.16 34.54
C LYS A 32 1.11 4.28 33.79
N ILE A 33 0.84 2.97 33.72
CA ILE A 33 1.65 2.01 32.94
C ILE A 33 1.68 2.42 31.46
N LEU A 34 0.53 2.75 30.87
CA LEU A 34 0.45 3.24 29.48
C LEU A 34 1.25 4.54 29.31
N GLY A 35 1.19 5.45 30.28
CA GLY A 35 1.96 6.69 30.28
C GLY A 35 3.47 6.46 30.28
N VAL A 36 3.96 5.52 31.12
CA VAL A 36 5.37 5.14 31.19
C VAL A 36 5.83 4.49 29.88
N ILE A 37 5.10 3.51 29.37
CA ILE A 37 5.42 2.84 28.09
C ILE A 37 5.44 3.86 26.94
N THR A 38 4.44 4.75 26.89
CA THR A 38 4.36 5.79 25.86
C THR A 38 5.55 6.73 25.93
N ARG A 39 5.91 7.20 27.13
CA ARG A 39 7.07 8.09 27.33
C ARG A 39 8.38 7.41 26.97
N TRP A 40 8.55 6.13 27.34
CA TRP A 40 9.72 5.34 26.95
C TRP A 40 9.82 5.17 25.44
N LEU A 41 8.73 4.84 24.75
CA LEU A 41 8.69 4.74 23.29
C LEU A 41 8.98 6.08 22.61
N ILE A 42 8.43 7.19 23.10
CA ILE A 42 8.71 8.54 22.59
C ILE A 42 10.18 8.89 22.82
N GLY A 43 10.72 8.60 23.99
CA GLY A 43 12.13 8.80 24.34
C GLY A 43 13.05 8.01 23.42
N LYS A 44 12.77 6.71 23.21
CA LYS A 44 13.54 5.85 22.32
C LYS A 44 13.46 6.32 20.87
N LYS A 45 12.28 6.74 20.40
CA LYS A 45 12.10 7.34 19.07
C LYS A 45 12.93 8.61 18.90
N SER A 46 13.00 9.45 19.92
CA SER A 46 13.76 10.70 19.93
C SER A 46 15.27 10.45 19.94
N PHE A 47 15.71 9.48 20.73
CA PHE A 47 17.10 9.00 20.75
C PHE A 47 17.52 8.48 19.37
N LEU A 48 16.75 7.55 18.79
CA LEU A 48 17.00 7.02 17.45
C LEU A 48 16.94 8.08 16.36
N ALA A 49 16.18 9.17 16.55
CA ALA A 49 16.16 10.28 15.61
C ALA A 49 17.45 11.10 15.61
N ARG A 50 18.14 11.18 16.76
CA ARG A 50 19.42 11.90 16.92
C ARG A 50 20.60 11.12 16.33
N GLU A 51 20.52 9.79 16.30
CA GLU A 51 21.55 8.91 15.73
C GLU A 51 21.45 8.70 14.22
N ARG A 52 20.49 9.36 13.54
CA ARG A 52 20.27 9.13 12.11
C ARG A 52 21.42 9.67 11.28
N THR A 53 21.92 8.83 10.39
CA THR A 53 22.87 9.24 9.35
C THR A 53 22.15 10.00 8.23
N GLN A 54 22.91 10.70 7.39
CA GLN A 54 22.38 11.33 6.18
C GLN A 54 21.66 10.32 5.27
N VAL A 55 22.21 9.10 5.17
CA VAL A 55 21.62 7.99 4.40
C VAL A 55 20.24 7.61 4.95
N ASP A 56 20.08 7.58 6.28
CA ASP A 56 18.78 7.29 6.90
C ASP A 56 17.75 8.37 6.59
N LEU A 57 18.16 9.64 6.61
CA LEU A 57 17.29 10.76 6.28
C LEU A 57 16.82 10.70 4.82
N GLU A 58 17.71 10.36 3.89
CA GLU A 58 17.38 10.18 2.47
C GLU A 58 16.44 9.01 2.25
N ARG A 59 16.71 7.86 2.87
CA ARG A 59 15.82 6.68 2.83
C ARG A 59 14.42 7.03 3.36
N MET A 60 14.34 7.79 4.45
CA MET A 60 13.07 8.26 5.00
C MET A 60 12.34 9.22 4.07
N LYS A 61 13.03 10.16 3.43
CA LYS A 61 12.45 11.07 2.43
C LYS A 61 11.87 10.29 1.25
N LEU A 62 12.64 9.34 0.71
CA LEU A 62 12.21 8.47 -0.39
C LEU A 62 10.99 7.62 0.01
N SER A 63 11.01 7.02 1.21
CA SER A 63 9.88 6.24 1.73
C SER A 63 8.60 7.08 1.87
N LYS A 64 8.71 8.32 2.38
CA LYS A 64 7.59 9.26 2.45
C LYS A 64 7.07 9.66 1.07
N GLN A 65 7.97 9.92 0.12
CA GLN A 65 7.61 10.26 -1.25
C GLN A 65 6.86 9.11 -1.95
N LYS A 66 7.41 7.89 -1.87
CA LYS A 66 6.75 6.67 -2.35
C LYS A 66 5.36 6.48 -1.72
N GLY A 67 5.25 6.68 -0.40
CA GLY A 67 3.96 6.65 0.30
C GLY A 67 2.94 7.66 -0.26
N ARG A 68 3.34 8.91 -0.44
CA ARG A 68 2.46 9.95 -1.03
C ARG A 68 2.00 9.60 -2.44
N TRP A 69 2.91 9.10 -3.27
CA TRP A 69 2.59 8.64 -4.62
C TRP A 69 1.57 7.50 -4.62
N ARG A 70 1.77 6.49 -3.77
CA ARG A 70 0.82 5.38 -3.62
C ARG A 70 -0.56 5.83 -3.15
N SER A 71 -0.63 6.74 -2.18
CA SER A 71 -1.89 7.32 -1.70
C SER A 71 -2.60 8.12 -2.79
N SER A 72 -1.88 8.92 -3.57
CA SER A 72 -2.45 9.66 -4.70
C SER A 72 -3.05 8.71 -5.75
N LEU A 73 -2.31 7.65 -6.09
CA LEU A 73 -2.79 6.63 -7.03
C LEU A 73 -4.03 5.90 -6.50
N SER A 74 -4.04 5.53 -5.22
CA SER A 74 -5.21 4.87 -4.58
C SER A 74 -6.44 5.75 -4.66
N SER A 75 -6.32 7.02 -4.27
CA SER A 75 -7.42 7.97 -4.33
C SER A 75 -7.97 8.09 -5.76
N HIS A 76 -7.10 8.40 -6.73
CA HIS A 76 -7.50 8.59 -8.12
C HIS A 76 -8.14 7.34 -8.73
N ARG A 77 -7.50 6.18 -8.59
CA ARG A 77 -7.97 4.91 -9.15
C ARG A 77 -9.27 4.46 -8.51
N THR A 78 -9.41 4.60 -7.20
CA THR A 78 -10.65 4.27 -6.48
C THR A 78 -11.81 5.10 -7.03
N THR A 79 -11.65 6.41 -7.15
CA THR A 79 -12.70 7.26 -7.70
C THR A 79 -13.05 6.88 -9.14
N SER A 80 -12.04 6.63 -9.98
CA SER A 80 -12.25 6.26 -11.38
C SER A 80 -12.95 4.91 -11.54
N ILE A 81 -12.55 3.89 -10.79
CA ILE A 81 -13.18 2.56 -10.85
C ILE A 81 -14.61 2.61 -10.32
N LYS A 82 -14.85 3.25 -9.17
CA LYS A 82 -16.21 3.42 -8.64
C LYS A 82 -17.14 4.10 -9.64
N SER A 83 -16.64 5.11 -10.36
CA SER A 83 -17.40 5.80 -11.42
C SER A 83 -17.68 4.93 -12.63
N LEU A 84 -16.81 3.97 -12.96
CA LEU A 84 -16.96 3.12 -14.15
C LEU A 84 -17.95 1.97 -13.94
N VAL A 85 -18.03 1.42 -12.72
CA VAL A 85 -18.89 0.27 -12.41
C VAL A 85 -20.12 0.63 -11.57
N ALA A 86 -20.41 1.93 -11.42
CA ALA A 86 -21.57 2.46 -10.69
C ALA A 86 -21.80 1.87 -9.26
N GLY A 87 -20.76 1.33 -8.63
CA GLY A 87 -20.86 0.68 -7.31
C GLY A 87 -21.28 -0.79 -7.30
N GLU A 88 -21.39 -1.46 -8.45
CA GLU A 88 -21.86 -2.86 -8.57
C GLU A 88 -20.97 -3.90 -7.84
N PHE A 89 -19.73 -3.54 -7.50
CA PHE A 89 -18.75 -4.46 -6.89
C PHE A 89 -18.08 -3.86 -5.64
N PRO A 90 -18.82 -3.63 -4.54
CA PRO A 90 -18.31 -2.91 -3.37
C PRO A 90 -17.14 -3.63 -2.69
N SER A 91 -17.13 -4.96 -2.69
CA SER A 91 -16.06 -5.78 -2.09
C SER A 91 -14.71 -5.58 -2.78
N CYS A 92 -14.69 -5.31 -4.09
CA CYS A 92 -13.46 -5.10 -4.85
C CYS A 92 -12.82 -3.73 -4.59
N PHE A 93 -13.57 -2.72 -4.14
CA PHE A 93 -13.02 -1.38 -3.95
C PHE A 93 -11.97 -1.31 -2.84
N SER A 94 -12.04 -2.19 -1.84
CA SER A 94 -11.05 -2.26 -0.76
C SER A 94 -9.62 -2.44 -1.26
N ALA A 95 -9.43 -3.15 -2.39
CA ALA A 95 -8.13 -3.34 -3.00
C ALA A 95 -7.59 -2.06 -3.68
N PHE A 96 -8.47 -1.22 -4.22
CA PHE A 96 -8.09 0.08 -4.80
C PHE A 96 -7.88 1.16 -3.74
N GLU A 97 -8.54 1.04 -2.59
CA GLU A 97 -8.40 1.97 -1.47
C GLU A 97 -7.08 1.75 -0.72
N GLU A 98 -6.61 0.51 -0.63
CA GLU A 98 -5.33 0.19 0.01
C GLU A 98 -4.14 0.69 -0.83
N SER A 99 -3.47 1.74 -0.33
CA SER A 99 -2.33 2.37 -1.00
C SER A 99 -1.21 1.39 -1.36
N ARG A 100 -0.95 0.36 -0.55
CA ARG A 100 0.10 -0.64 -0.78
C ARG A 100 -0.20 -1.56 -1.98
N CYS A 101 -1.44 -1.59 -2.48
CA CYS A 101 -1.81 -2.29 -3.72
C CYS A 101 -1.30 -1.59 -4.99
N HIS A 102 -0.73 -0.38 -4.85
CA HIS A 102 -0.21 0.39 -5.96
C HIS A 102 1.30 0.37 -5.93
N SER A 103 1.87 -0.18 -7.00
CA SER A 103 3.30 -0.25 -7.29
C SER A 103 4.04 1.04 -6.97
N ASP A 104 5.26 0.89 -6.47
CA ASP A 104 6.22 1.98 -6.40
C ASP A 104 6.67 2.48 -7.77
N THR A 105 7.47 3.55 -7.72
CA THR A 105 8.05 4.19 -8.89
C THR A 105 9.54 4.39 -8.66
N GLU A 106 10.35 3.98 -9.63
CA GLU A 106 11.78 4.20 -9.63
C GLU A 106 12.15 5.31 -10.60
N THR A 107 13.08 6.15 -10.17
CA THR A 107 13.70 7.16 -11.01
C THR A 107 15.01 6.59 -11.53
N ILE A 108 15.13 6.45 -12.85
CA ILE A 108 16.42 6.09 -13.46
C ILE A 108 17.30 7.35 -13.63
N PRO A 109 18.62 7.23 -13.83
CA PRO A 109 19.53 8.38 -13.93
C PRO A 109 19.14 9.44 -14.97
N SER A 110 18.39 9.06 -16.02
CA SER A 110 17.85 10.01 -17.01
C SER A 110 16.68 10.86 -16.52
N GLY A 111 16.26 10.71 -15.26
CA GLY A 111 15.12 11.42 -14.65
C GLY A 111 13.75 10.84 -15.02
N LYS A 112 13.70 9.79 -15.83
CA LYS A 112 12.47 9.10 -16.23
C LYS A 112 11.95 8.22 -15.09
N LEU A 113 10.62 8.20 -14.93
CA LEU A 113 9.94 7.45 -13.88
C LEU A 113 9.39 6.13 -14.44
N PHE A 114 9.70 5.00 -13.79
CA PHE A 114 9.22 3.68 -14.17
C PHE A 114 8.36 3.07 -13.08
N LYS A 115 7.25 2.43 -13.47
CA LYS A 115 6.45 1.59 -12.58
C LYS A 115 7.30 0.39 -12.16
N LEU A 116 7.11 -0.10 -10.93
CA LEU A 116 7.57 -1.42 -10.54
C LEU A 116 6.46 -2.46 -10.68
N LYS A 117 6.78 -3.66 -11.18
CA LYS A 117 5.84 -4.78 -11.17
C LYS A 117 5.74 -5.32 -9.75
N LEU A 118 4.51 -5.51 -9.27
CA LEU A 118 4.25 -6.17 -8.00
C LEU A 118 4.11 -7.68 -8.26
N PRO A 119 4.98 -8.55 -7.72
CA PRO A 119 4.97 -9.98 -8.02
C PRO A 119 3.71 -10.68 -7.52
N TRP A 120 3.16 -10.22 -6.40
CA TRP A 120 1.98 -10.81 -5.78
C TRP A 120 0.66 -10.43 -6.45
N ARG A 121 0.63 -9.40 -7.30
CA ARG A 121 -0.62 -8.79 -7.79
C ARG A 121 -1.09 -9.46 -9.07
N SER A 122 -2.35 -9.91 -9.09
CA SER A 122 -2.91 -10.59 -10.25
C SER A 122 -2.87 -9.73 -11.52
N ALA A 123 -2.73 -10.39 -12.67
CA ALA A 123 -2.70 -9.74 -13.98
C ALA A 123 -3.99 -8.92 -14.24
N ILE A 124 -5.15 -9.46 -13.85
CA ILE A 124 -6.45 -8.78 -13.96
C ILE A 124 -6.46 -7.51 -13.12
N PHE A 125 -6.01 -7.58 -11.86
CA PHE A 125 -5.96 -6.41 -11.00
C PHE A 125 -4.99 -5.33 -11.55
N ALA A 126 -3.84 -5.75 -12.08
CA ALA A 126 -2.92 -4.84 -12.76
C ALA A 126 -3.55 -4.18 -14.01
N ALA A 127 -4.32 -4.92 -14.80
CA ALA A 127 -5.02 -4.40 -15.97
C ALA A 127 -6.12 -3.40 -15.59
N LEU A 128 -6.89 -3.69 -14.53
CA LEU A 128 -7.88 -2.75 -13.99
C LEU A 128 -7.23 -1.46 -13.47
N CYS A 129 -6.06 -1.54 -12.82
CA CYS A 129 -5.30 -0.34 -12.44
C CYS A 129 -4.94 0.51 -13.67
N LYS A 130 -4.59 -0.10 -14.81
CA LYS A 130 -4.31 0.63 -16.06
C LYS A 130 -5.56 1.30 -16.63
N ILE A 131 -6.71 0.63 -16.59
CA ILE A 131 -8.00 1.22 -17.00
C ILE A 131 -8.33 2.43 -16.11
N ALA A 132 -8.15 2.28 -14.79
CA ALA A 132 -8.36 3.34 -13.81
C ALA A 132 -7.44 4.55 -14.05
N ASP A 133 -6.17 4.32 -14.37
CA ASP A 133 -5.20 5.37 -14.74
C ASP A 133 -5.67 6.16 -15.97
N ARG A 134 -6.09 5.46 -17.05
CA ARG A 134 -6.63 6.13 -18.25
C ARG A 134 -7.85 6.98 -17.92
N LYS A 135 -8.78 6.43 -17.13
CA LYS A 135 -10.00 7.16 -16.77
C LYS A 135 -9.73 8.36 -15.86
N THR A 136 -8.72 8.25 -14.99
CA THR A 136 -8.22 9.37 -14.19
C THR A 136 -7.73 10.50 -15.10
N ILE A 137 -6.90 10.17 -16.09
CA ILE A 137 -6.35 11.13 -17.05
C ILE A 137 -7.48 11.80 -17.85
N GLU A 138 -8.43 11.04 -18.37
CA GLU A 138 -9.60 11.57 -19.09
C GLU A 138 -10.39 12.56 -18.23
N ARG A 139 -10.76 12.15 -17.01
CA ARG A 139 -11.54 12.97 -16.08
C ARG A 139 -10.80 14.27 -15.75
N LEU A 140 -9.53 14.19 -15.39
CA LEU A 140 -8.76 15.38 -15.01
C LEU A 140 -8.49 16.30 -16.20
N ARG A 141 -8.32 15.74 -17.41
CA ARG A 141 -8.26 16.52 -18.65
C ARG A 141 -9.56 17.26 -18.94
N GLN A 142 -10.70 16.60 -18.74
CA GLN A 142 -12.01 17.24 -18.89
C GLN A 142 -12.23 18.37 -17.87
N GLN A 143 -11.81 18.17 -16.62
CA GLN A 143 -11.93 19.18 -15.56
C GLN A 143 -11.00 20.38 -15.78
N ALA A 144 -9.75 20.16 -16.19
CA ALA A 144 -8.79 21.24 -16.42
C ALA A 144 -8.93 21.91 -17.80
N GLY A 145 -9.59 21.25 -18.75
CA GLY A 145 -9.79 21.74 -20.11
C GLY A 145 -8.47 22.11 -20.79
N ARG A 146 -8.40 23.34 -21.34
CA ARG A 146 -7.21 23.88 -22.01
C ARG A 146 -5.97 24.03 -21.11
N HIS A 147 -6.15 24.01 -19.79
CA HIS A 147 -5.06 24.13 -18.81
C HIS A 147 -4.45 22.78 -18.45
N PHE A 148 -4.97 21.68 -18.99
CA PHE A 148 -4.42 20.35 -18.78
C PHE A 148 -3.04 20.22 -19.43
N SER A 149 -2.03 19.93 -18.61
CA SER A 149 -0.73 19.48 -19.09
C SER A 149 -0.48 18.04 -18.67
N PRO A 150 -0.03 17.16 -19.58
CA PRO A 150 0.40 15.81 -19.22
C PRO A 150 1.49 15.78 -18.15
N SER A 151 2.28 16.85 -18.00
CA SER A 151 3.31 16.95 -16.95
C SER A 151 2.75 17.27 -15.55
N GLN A 152 1.44 17.48 -15.40
CA GLN A 152 0.83 17.73 -14.09
C GLN A 152 0.46 16.44 -13.34
N LEU A 153 0.15 15.37 -14.08
CA LEU A 153 -0.27 14.10 -13.46
C LEU A 153 0.91 13.18 -13.19
N PHE A 154 0.79 12.40 -12.12
CA PHE A 154 1.81 11.42 -11.78
C PHE A 154 1.68 10.17 -12.65
N GLU A 155 0.45 9.78 -12.98
CA GLU A 155 0.09 8.63 -13.81
C GLU A 155 0.71 8.71 -15.21
N THR A 156 0.70 9.90 -15.82
CA THR A 156 1.22 10.17 -17.17
C THR A 156 2.75 10.20 -17.23
N LYS A 157 3.42 10.55 -16.13
CA LYS A 157 4.89 10.59 -16.07
C LYS A 157 5.52 9.21 -15.97
N ARG A 158 4.75 8.22 -15.53
CA ARG A 158 5.25 6.88 -15.24
C ARG A 158 5.20 6.00 -16.46
N CYS A 159 6.33 5.40 -16.78
CA CYS A 159 6.46 4.43 -17.84
C CYS A 159 6.14 3.03 -17.34
N GLU A 160 5.84 2.14 -18.27
CA GLU A 160 5.54 0.74 -17.97
C GLU A 160 6.71 0.05 -17.25
N ALA A 161 6.38 -0.94 -16.44
CA ALA A 161 7.37 -1.61 -15.61
C ALA A 161 8.30 -2.48 -16.46
N THR A 162 9.60 -2.31 -16.26
CA THR A 162 10.65 -3.20 -16.78
C THR A 162 11.17 -4.14 -15.69
N THR A 163 10.99 -3.76 -14.41
CA THR A 163 11.58 -4.44 -13.25
C THR A 163 10.49 -4.81 -12.25
N THR A 164 10.70 -5.91 -11.54
CA THR A 164 9.85 -6.39 -10.45
C THR A 164 10.36 -5.89 -9.10
N GLU A 165 9.45 -5.50 -8.22
CA GLU A 165 9.75 -5.16 -6.83
C GLU A 165 9.78 -6.43 -5.98
N GLU A 166 10.95 -7.07 -5.88
CA GLU A 166 11.14 -8.32 -5.14
C GLU A 166 10.79 -8.20 -3.65
N GLN A 167 10.99 -7.01 -3.07
CA GLN A 167 10.70 -6.72 -1.66
C GLN A 167 9.35 -6.01 -1.47
N ALA A 168 8.44 -6.16 -2.43
CA ALA A 168 7.12 -5.55 -2.34
C ALA A 168 6.38 -6.07 -1.10
N LEU A 169 5.92 -5.13 -0.26
CA LEU A 169 5.03 -5.48 0.83
C LEU A 169 3.71 -6.00 0.25
N VAL A 170 3.31 -7.19 0.70
CA VAL A 170 2.06 -7.83 0.29
C VAL A 170 0.94 -7.41 1.25
N PRO A 171 -0.10 -6.70 0.79
CA PRO A 171 -1.23 -6.38 1.64
C PRO A 171 -2.00 -7.66 2.01
N MET A 172 -2.35 -7.78 3.29
CA MET A 172 -3.15 -8.90 3.80
C MET A 172 -4.65 -8.59 3.72
N ASN A 173 -5.48 -9.63 3.76
CA ASN A 173 -6.93 -9.55 3.76
C ASN A 173 -7.53 -8.87 2.50
N LEU A 174 -6.91 -9.04 1.33
CA LEU A 174 -7.56 -8.72 0.05
C LEU A 174 -8.38 -9.92 -0.46
N PRO A 175 -9.38 -9.72 -1.32
CA PRO A 175 -9.99 -10.80 -2.09
C PRO A 175 -8.96 -11.70 -2.78
N VAL A 176 -9.22 -13.00 -2.85
CA VAL A 176 -8.25 -13.98 -3.38
C VAL A 176 -7.84 -13.68 -4.83
N ASP A 177 -8.74 -13.12 -5.64
CA ASP A 177 -8.53 -12.74 -7.04
C ASP A 177 -7.67 -11.48 -7.23
N CYS A 178 -7.32 -10.78 -6.15
CA CYS A 178 -6.30 -9.72 -6.16
C CYS A 178 -4.88 -10.27 -6.25
N TYR A 179 -4.66 -11.51 -5.83
CA TYR A 179 -3.35 -12.14 -5.80
C TYR A 179 -3.09 -12.95 -7.06
N ASP A 180 -1.84 -12.97 -7.50
CA ASP A 180 -1.38 -13.79 -8.61
C ASP A 180 -1.35 -15.27 -8.21
N ASP A 181 -1.74 -16.16 -9.12
CA ASP A 181 -1.87 -17.59 -8.83
C ASP A 181 -0.49 -18.25 -8.59
N GLU A 182 0.54 -17.86 -9.36
CA GLU A 182 1.91 -18.38 -9.14
C GLU A 182 2.42 -17.95 -7.77
N PHE A 183 2.17 -16.68 -7.41
CA PHE A 183 2.50 -16.18 -6.07
C PHE A 183 1.76 -16.97 -4.98
N LEU A 184 0.45 -17.17 -5.09
CA LEU A 184 -0.32 -17.93 -4.10
C LEU A 184 0.14 -19.38 -3.98
N ASN A 185 0.50 -20.01 -5.09
CA ASN A 185 0.99 -21.39 -5.13
C ASN A 185 2.41 -21.53 -4.56
N SER A 186 3.19 -20.46 -4.53
CA SER A 186 4.51 -20.44 -3.87
C SER A 186 4.42 -20.45 -2.33
N LEU A 187 3.26 -20.11 -1.76
CA LEU A 187 3.05 -20.04 -0.32
C LEU A 187 2.64 -21.38 0.27
N SER A 188 3.03 -21.63 1.53
CA SER A 188 2.48 -22.76 2.29
C SER A 188 0.99 -22.56 2.57
N GLN A 189 0.27 -23.66 2.86
CA GLN A 189 -1.16 -23.59 3.16
C GLN A 189 -1.46 -22.67 4.36
N GLN A 190 -0.60 -22.68 5.39
CA GLN A 190 -0.73 -21.79 6.54
C GLN A 190 -0.53 -20.33 6.15
N ALA A 191 0.53 -20.02 5.41
CA ALA A 191 0.81 -18.65 4.95
C ALA A 191 -0.31 -18.11 4.06
N ARG A 192 -0.92 -18.95 3.22
CA ARG A 192 -2.07 -18.56 2.39
C ARG A 192 -3.30 -18.22 3.23
N ARG A 193 -3.60 -18.98 4.29
CA ARG A 193 -4.70 -18.72 5.22
C ARG A 193 -4.48 -17.45 6.05
N GLU A 194 -3.23 -17.17 6.42
CA GLU A 194 -2.85 -15.94 7.12
C GLU A 194 -2.89 -14.72 6.20
N LEU A 195 -2.58 -14.91 4.91
CA LEU A 195 -2.62 -13.86 3.90
C LEU A 195 -4.06 -13.38 3.66
N THR A 196 -5.00 -14.30 3.40
CA THR A 196 -6.40 -13.96 3.22
C THR A 196 -7.35 -15.16 3.41
N ASN A 197 -8.55 -14.87 3.91
CA ASN A 197 -9.70 -15.78 3.88
C ASN A 197 -10.88 -15.19 3.08
N LYS A 198 -10.66 -14.11 2.33
CA LYS A 198 -11.71 -13.47 1.54
C LYS A 198 -11.91 -14.19 0.22
N PRO A 199 -13.16 -14.52 -0.16
CA PRO A 199 -13.45 -15.10 -1.46
C PRO A 199 -13.15 -14.10 -2.59
N SER A 200 -13.20 -14.58 -3.83
CA SER A 200 -13.07 -13.75 -5.02
C SER A 200 -14.13 -12.65 -5.00
N CYS A 201 -13.74 -11.41 -5.30
CA CYS A 201 -14.67 -10.28 -5.35
C CYS A 201 -15.24 -10.05 -6.76
N GLY A 202 -14.72 -10.73 -7.78
CA GLY A 202 -15.19 -10.64 -9.16
C GLY A 202 -14.42 -9.63 -10.01
N LEU A 203 -13.11 -9.44 -9.77
CA LEU A 203 -12.26 -8.56 -10.60
C LEU A 203 -12.32 -8.94 -12.09
N ALA A 204 -12.42 -10.23 -12.41
CA ALA A 204 -12.57 -10.71 -13.77
C ALA A 204 -13.86 -10.19 -14.42
N ASN A 205 -14.97 -10.16 -13.67
CA ASN A 205 -16.26 -9.67 -14.15
C ASN A 205 -16.20 -8.17 -14.42
N ILE A 206 -15.59 -7.40 -13.51
CA ILE A 206 -15.35 -5.97 -13.72
C ILE A 206 -14.52 -5.76 -14.99
N TYR A 207 -13.41 -6.50 -15.13
CA TYR A 207 -12.54 -6.36 -16.29
C TYR A 207 -13.27 -6.68 -17.60
N PHE A 208 -14.07 -7.75 -17.61
CA PHE A 208 -14.90 -8.11 -18.75
C PHE A 208 -15.91 -7.02 -19.10
N GLN A 209 -16.67 -6.50 -18.12
CA GLN A 209 -17.63 -5.40 -18.31
C GLN A 209 -16.97 -4.16 -18.91
N LEU A 210 -15.78 -3.80 -18.43
CA LEU A 210 -15.07 -2.60 -18.89
C LEU A 210 -14.36 -2.75 -20.24
N THR A 211 -14.12 -3.98 -20.70
CA THR A 211 -13.42 -4.24 -21.98
C THR A 211 -14.37 -4.63 -23.11
N GLN A 212 -15.48 -5.31 -22.81
CA GLN A 212 -16.50 -5.70 -23.78
C GLN A 212 -17.64 -4.68 -23.89
N GLY A 213 -17.82 -3.81 -22.89
CA GLY A 213 -18.80 -2.73 -22.88
C GLY A 213 -18.40 -1.47 -23.68
N ILE A 214 -17.27 -1.50 -24.40
CA ILE A 214 -16.93 -0.47 -25.39
C ILE A 214 -17.42 -1.00 -26.74
N PRO A 215 -18.63 -0.64 -27.22
CA PRO A 215 -18.88 -0.76 -28.64
C PRO A 215 -17.85 0.12 -29.34
N ASN A 216 -17.07 -0.48 -30.23
CA ASN A 216 -16.30 0.24 -31.22
C ASN A 216 -17.29 1.14 -31.99
N ASN A 217 -17.42 2.41 -31.59
CA ASN A 217 -17.90 3.45 -32.49
C ASN A 217 -16.76 3.79 -33.46
N THR A 218 -16.47 2.81 -34.31
CA THR A 218 -15.95 3.02 -35.66
C THR A 218 -17.16 3.06 -36.58
N HIS A 219 -17.19 4.08 -37.45
CA HIS A 219 -18.23 4.44 -38.44
C HIS A 219 -19.36 5.27 -37.82
N GLN A 220 -19.75 6.46 -38.28
CA GLN A 220 -19.80 7.13 -39.59
C GLN A 220 -20.14 8.62 -39.25
N THR A 221 -19.81 9.71 -39.94
CA THR A 221 -19.39 10.06 -41.32
C THR A 221 -18.61 11.37 -41.23
#